data_AF-A0A3C2CQA2-F1
#
_entry.id   AF-A0A3C2CQA2-F1
#
_cell.length_a   1.000
_cell.length_b   1.000
_cell.length_c   1.000
_cell.angle_alpha   90.00
_cell.angle_beta   90.00
_cell.angle_gamma   90.00
#
_symmetry.space_group_name_H-M   'P 1'
#
loop_
_entity.id
_entity.type
_entity.pdbx_description
1 polymer ?
#
loop_
_entity_poly.entity_id
_entity_poly.type
_entity_poly.pdbx_seq_one_letter_code
_entity_poly.pdbx_strand_id
1 'polypeptide(L)'
;MKNIWILLSALTFAIGLTACTANQETEPETQDKEEVTEEETAVNPKSVLYKFYRSLVDSINEADKELNAYEGEGEPTAEMKTAARESAATVATKVQAMEVPAELEG
;
A
#
# COMPACT_ATOMS: atom_id res chain seq x y z
N MET A 1 11.89 -23.81 -41.84
CA MET A 1 10.66 -23.72 -41.03
C MET A 1 10.97 -23.72 -39.52
N LYS A 2 11.89 -22.88 -39.02
CA LYS A 2 12.17 -22.76 -37.57
C LYS A 2 11.53 -21.50 -36.95
N ASN A 3 11.15 -20.56 -37.82
CA ASN A 3 10.67 -19.23 -37.45
C ASN A 3 9.14 -19.24 -37.23
N ILE A 4 8.44 -20.23 -37.78
CA ILE A 4 6.98 -20.41 -37.61
C ILE A 4 6.68 -21.02 -36.23
N TRP A 5 7.57 -21.86 -35.71
CA TRP A 5 7.42 -22.47 -34.39
C TRP A 5 7.47 -21.46 -33.23
N ILE A 6 8.31 -20.42 -33.37
CA ILE A 6 8.42 -19.36 -32.36
C ILE A 6 7.16 -18.49 -32.32
N LEU A 7 6.56 -18.22 -33.49
CA LEU A 7 5.34 -17.42 -33.60
C LEU A 7 4.11 -18.12 -33.01
N LEU A 8 4.01 -19.45 -33.15
CA LEU A 8 2.92 -20.20 -32.52
C LEU A 8 3.00 -20.19 -30.98
N SER A 9 4.21 -20.23 -30.42
CA SER A 9 4.41 -20.23 -28.96
C SER A 9 4.10 -18.88 -28.31
N ALA A 10 4.25 -17.77 -29.04
CA ALA A 10 3.87 -16.45 -28.56
C ALA A 10 2.34 -16.26 -28.55
N LEU A 11 1.62 -16.88 -29.49
CA LEU A 11 0.18 -16.74 -29.62
C LEU A 11 -0.59 -17.52 -28.52
N THR A 12 -0.09 -18.68 -28.10
CA THR A 12 -0.71 -19.46 -27.01
C THR A 12 -0.55 -18.80 -25.64
N PHE A 13 0.55 -18.08 -25.41
CA PHE A 13 0.79 -17.38 -24.15
C PHE A 13 -0.15 -16.18 -23.94
N ALA A 14 -0.52 -15.49 -25.04
CA ALA A 14 -1.43 -14.35 -24.99
C ALA A 14 -2.88 -14.74 -24.64
N ILE A 15 -3.34 -15.93 -25.03
CA ILE A 15 -4.69 -16.41 -24.75
C ILE A 15 -4.82 -16.88 -23.29
N GLY A 16 -3.75 -17.44 -22.71
CA GLY A 16 -3.73 -17.91 -21.31
C GLY A 16 -3.87 -16.80 -20.26
N LEU A 17 -3.49 -15.56 -20.57
CA LEU A 17 -3.61 -14.41 -19.66
C LEU A 17 -5.05 -13.89 -19.53
N THR A 18 -5.94 -14.20 -20.48
CA THR A 18 -7.36 -13.78 -20.43
C THR A 18 -8.26 -14.75 -19.66
N ALA A 19 -7.78 -15.96 -19.34
CA ALA A 19 -8.55 -16.97 -18.61
C ALA A 19 -8.48 -16.83 -17.06
N CYS A 20 -7.73 -15.86 -16.54
CA CYS A 20 -7.74 -15.49 -15.12
C CYS A 20 -8.55 -14.20 -14.85
N THR A 21 -9.31 -13.70 -15.82
CA THR A 21 -10.31 -12.63 -15.61
C THR A 21 -11.70 -13.18 -15.95
N ALA A 22 -12.13 -14.15 -15.16
CA ALA A 22 -13.52 -14.63 -15.15
C ALA A 22 -13.88 -15.05 -13.73
N ASN A 23 -14.20 -14.06 -12.91
CA ASN A 23 -15.15 -14.26 -11.83
C ASN A 23 -16.13 -13.07 -11.89
N GLN A 24 -16.92 -13.07 -12.95
CA GLN A 24 -18.08 -12.20 -13.12
C GLN A 24 -19.25 -13.12 -13.50
N GLU A 25 -19.82 -13.76 -12.48
CA GLU A 25 -21.20 -14.23 -12.54
C GLU A 25 -22.08 -13.06 -12.14
N THR A 26 -22.81 -12.56 -13.14
CA THR A 26 -23.90 -11.61 -13.01
C THR A 26 -25.17 -12.44 -12.82
N GLU A 27 -25.77 -12.40 -11.64
CA GLU A 27 -27.17 -12.81 -11.41
C GLU A 27 -27.93 -11.68 -10.66
N PRO A 28 -29.25 -11.60 -10.84
CA PRO A 28 -29.99 -10.33 -10.90
C PRO A 28 -30.43 -9.76 -9.56
N GLU A 29 -30.71 -8.45 -9.59
CA GLU A 29 -31.27 -7.63 -8.53
C GLU A 29 -32.56 -8.22 -7.91
N THR A 30 -32.54 -8.42 -6.60
CA THR A 30 -33.73 -8.28 -5.75
C THR A 30 -33.59 -7.00 -4.93
N GLN A 31 -34.43 -6.02 -5.24
CA GLN A 31 -34.70 -4.88 -4.38
C GLN A 31 -35.31 -5.40 -3.07
N ASP A 32 -34.52 -5.43 -2.01
CA ASP A 32 -35.05 -5.26 -0.66
C ASP A 32 -34.66 -3.87 -0.18
N LYS A 33 -35.70 -3.07 0.00
CA LYS A 33 -35.67 -1.71 0.51
C LYS A 33 -35.52 -1.82 2.02
N GLU A 34 -34.29 -1.98 2.50
CA GLU A 34 -34.01 -1.88 3.92
C GLU A 34 -33.87 -0.41 4.32
N GLU A 35 -34.79 -0.07 5.22
CA GLU A 35 -34.91 1.12 6.04
C GLU A 35 -33.56 1.48 6.66
N VAL A 36 -33.06 2.69 6.35
CA VAL A 36 -31.87 3.24 7.01
C VAL A 36 -32.28 3.63 8.43
N THR A 37 -32.19 2.67 9.33
CA THR A 37 -32.11 2.93 10.76
C THR A 37 -30.70 3.45 11.03
N GLU A 38 -30.60 4.65 11.58
CA GLU A 38 -29.38 5.20 12.18
C GLU A 38 -28.96 4.35 13.39
N GLU A 39 -28.43 3.15 13.13
CA GLU A 39 -27.65 2.38 14.10
C GLU A 39 -26.17 2.62 13.83
N GLU A 40 -25.42 2.90 14.89
CA GLU A 40 -23.97 3.13 14.94
C GLU A 40 -23.23 2.45 13.79
N THR A 41 -22.69 3.24 12.86
CA THR A 41 -21.89 2.70 11.76
C THR A 41 -20.72 1.92 12.35
N ALA A 42 -20.83 0.59 12.35
CA ALA A 42 -19.77 -0.30 12.77
C ALA A 42 -18.48 0.13 12.08
N VAL A 43 -17.49 0.53 12.88
CA VAL A 43 -16.20 1.01 12.37
C VAL A 43 -15.58 -0.11 11.54
N ASN A 44 -15.39 0.12 10.24
CA ASN A 44 -14.84 -0.88 9.33
C ASN A 44 -13.33 -1.09 9.62
N PRO A 45 -12.88 -2.26 10.09
CA PRO A 45 -11.48 -2.47 10.48
C PRO A 45 -10.50 -2.29 9.32
N LYS A 46 -10.92 -2.59 8.08
CA LYS A 46 -10.07 -2.36 6.89
C LYS A 46 -9.80 -0.87 6.66
N SER A 47 -10.80 -0.02 6.91
CA SER A 47 -10.66 1.43 6.80
C SER A 47 -9.73 1.98 7.89
N VAL A 48 -9.85 1.47 9.12
CA VAL A 48 -8.96 1.84 10.24
C VAL A 48 -7.51 1.42 9.94
N LEU A 49 -7.30 0.19 9.47
CA LEU A 49 -5.98 -0.31 9.08
C LEU A 49 -5.35 0.54 7.98
N TYR A 50 -6.12 0.90 6.94
CA TYR A 50 -5.65 1.77 5.88
C TYR A 50 -5.22 3.14 6.41
N LYS A 51 -6.04 3.77 7.26
CA LYS A 51 -5.72 5.08 7.87
C LYS A 51 -4.48 5.00 8.75
N PHE A 52 -4.35 3.95 9.55
CA PHE A 52 -3.17 3.72 10.38
C PHE A 52 -1.90 3.56 9.54
N TYR A 53 -1.94 2.74 8.49
CA TYR A 53 -0.81 2.58 7.57
C TYR A 53 -0.46 3.91 6.87
N ARG A 54 -1.47 4.67 6.43
CA ARG A 54 -1.25 5.98 5.79
C ARG A 54 -0.57 6.95 6.76
N SER A 55 -1.02 7.00 8.01
CA SER A 55 -0.43 7.81 9.09
C SER A 55 1.02 7.43 9.37
N LEU A 56 1.34 6.13 9.38
CA LEU A 56 2.71 5.64 9.54
C LEU A 56 3.61 6.14 8.40
N VAL A 57 3.16 5.98 7.15
CA VAL A 57 3.89 6.44 5.97
C VAL A 57 4.09 7.96 6.00
N ASP A 58 3.05 8.72 6.35
CA ASP A 58 3.16 10.18 6.48
C ASP A 58 4.16 10.60 7.56
N SER A 59 4.12 9.95 8.72
CA SER A 59 5.01 10.24 9.84
C SER A 59 6.48 9.99 9.50
N ILE A 60 6.75 8.93 8.74
CA ILE A 60 8.09 8.62 8.23
C ILE A 60 8.51 9.70 7.22
N ASN A 61 7.73 9.89 6.15
CA ASN A 61 8.08 10.80 5.05
C ASN A 61 8.31 12.25 5.52
N GLU A 62 7.56 12.72 6.51
CA GLU A 62 7.74 14.06 7.08
C GLU A 62 9.11 14.21 7.77
N ALA A 63 9.59 13.17 8.43
CA ALA A 63 10.83 13.21 9.22
C ALA A 63 12.07 12.73 8.46
N ASP A 64 11.91 12.03 7.33
CA ASP A 64 12.99 11.30 6.64
C ASP A 64 13.72 12.11 5.56
N LYS A 65 13.44 13.41 5.44
CA LYS A 65 13.96 14.27 4.37
C LYS A 65 15.50 14.23 4.25
N GLU A 66 16.21 14.34 5.37
CA GLU A 66 17.67 14.43 5.36
C GLU A 66 18.33 13.07 5.13
N LEU A 67 17.68 11.96 5.53
CA LEU A 67 18.13 10.62 5.14
C LEU A 67 18.02 10.45 3.62
N ASN A 68 16.88 10.81 3.03
CA ASN A 68 16.69 10.74 1.58
C ASN A 68 17.70 11.61 0.82
N ALA A 69 18.01 12.81 1.33
CA ALA A 69 19.03 13.68 0.73
C ALA A 69 20.44 13.06 0.82
N TYR A 70 20.77 12.41 1.94
CA TYR A 70 22.04 11.69 2.11
C TYR A 70 22.15 10.49 1.17
N GLU A 71 21.09 9.70 1.01
CA GLU A 71 21.07 8.51 0.14
C GLU A 71 21.08 8.87 -1.35
N GLY A 72 20.53 10.03 -1.72
CA GLY A 72 20.52 10.52 -3.09
C GLY A 72 21.82 11.20 -3.54
N GLU A 73 22.74 11.50 -2.62
CA GLU A 73 23.99 12.20 -2.92
C GLU A 73 25.12 11.22 -3.26
N GLY A 74 25.88 11.54 -4.31
CA GLY A 74 26.96 10.67 -4.79
C GLY A 74 28.18 10.65 -3.84
N GLU A 75 28.49 11.81 -3.25
CA GLU A 75 29.53 11.97 -2.23
C GLU A 75 28.98 12.81 -1.05
N PRO A 76 28.25 12.20 -0.12
CA PRO A 76 27.65 12.93 0.99
C PRO A 76 28.70 13.42 1.99
N THR A 77 28.51 14.64 2.51
CA THR A 77 29.41 15.24 3.49
C THR A 77 29.24 14.64 4.90
N ALA A 78 30.17 14.96 5.81
CA ALA A 78 30.06 14.56 7.21
C ALA A 78 28.83 15.19 7.91
N GLU A 79 28.48 16.42 7.52
CA GLU A 79 27.29 17.12 7.97
C GLU A 79 26.02 16.42 7.50
N MET A 80 25.95 16.04 6.21
CA MET A 80 24.82 15.26 5.67
C MET A 80 24.65 13.93 6.40
N LYS A 81 25.76 13.25 6.71
CA LYS A 81 25.73 12.02 7.49
C LYS A 81 25.19 12.22 8.90
N THR A 82 25.47 13.36 9.51
CA THR A 82 24.98 13.70 10.85
C THR A 82 23.50 14.02 10.82
N ALA A 83 23.06 14.87 9.88
CA ALA A 83 21.65 15.19 9.68
C ALA A 83 20.80 13.96 9.34
N ALA A 84 21.31 13.05 8.49
CA ALA A 84 20.65 11.79 8.17
C ALA A 84 20.45 10.89 9.40
N ARG A 85 21.45 10.82 10.29
CA ARG A 85 21.31 10.06 11.55
C ARG A 85 20.27 10.65 12.48
N GLU A 86 20.22 11.96 12.60
CA GLU A 86 19.23 12.66 13.42
C GLU A 86 17.82 12.51 12.86
N SER A 87 17.67 12.61 11.54
CA SER A 87 16.43 12.34 10.81
C SER A 87 15.95 10.91 11.05
N ALA A 88 16.82 9.91 10.90
CA ALA A 88 16.49 8.50 11.19
C ALA A 88 16.11 8.26 12.66
N ALA A 89 16.81 8.89 13.62
CA ALA A 89 16.46 8.82 15.03
C ALA A 89 15.09 9.46 15.32
N THR A 90 14.76 10.55 14.62
CA THR A 90 13.45 11.20 14.70
C THR A 90 12.35 10.28 14.18
N VAL A 91 12.56 9.65 13.01
CA VAL A 91 11.64 8.65 12.46
C VAL A 91 11.42 7.53 13.47
N ALA A 92 12.48 6.95 14.01
CA ALA A 92 12.40 5.88 15.01
C ALA A 92 11.58 6.30 16.24
N THR A 93 11.80 7.52 16.74
CA THR A 93 11.07 8.07 17.89
C THR A 93 9.59 8.25 17.58
N LYS A 94 9.26 8.81 16.40
CA LYS A 94 7.87 8.98 15.96
C LYS A 94 7.16 7.63 15.85
N VAL A 95 7.77 6.65 15.18
CA VAL A 95 7.18 5.31 14.98
C VAL A 95 6.99 4.59 16.31
N GLN A 96 7.94 4.68 17.25
CA GLN A 96 7.81 4.07 18.58
C GLN A 96 6.69 4.69 19.42
N ALA A 97 6.38 5.96 19.20
CA ALA A 97 5.28 6.65 19.88
C ALA A 97 3.91 6.39 19.23
N MET A 98 3.84 5.70 18.10
CA MET A 98 2.57 5.35 17.46
C MET A 98 1.93 4.16 18.16
N GLU A 99 0.68 4.34 18.57
CA GLU A 99 -0.15 3.28 19.13
C GLU A 99 -0.98 2.62 18.03
N VAL A 100 -1.20 1.31 18.14
CA VAL A 100 -2.12 0.58 17.28
C VAL A 100 -3.54 0.99 17.70
N PRO A 101 -4.42 1.42 16.77
CA PRO A 101 -5.79 1.74 17.10
C PRO A 101 -6.51 0.57 17.77
N ALA A 102 -7.27 0.83 18.83
CA ALA A 102 -7.98 -0.18 19.60
C ALA A 102 -8.94 -1.03 18.74
N GLU A 103 -9.49 -0.45 17.67
CA GLU A 103 -10.35 -1.15 16.72
C GLU A 103 -9.61 -2.21 15.88
N LEU A 104 -8.27 -2.27 15.98
CA LEU A 104 -7.42 -3.28 15.37
C LEU A 104 -6.82 -4.27 16.40
N GLU A 105 -7.04 -4.04 17.69
CA GLU A 105 -6.67 -4.97 18.76
C GLU A 105 -7.74 -6.07 18.83
N GLY A 106 -7.54 -7.13 18.04
CA GLY A 106 -8.48 -8.25 17.94
C GLY A 106 -8.68 -9.06 19.22
#